data_AF-A0A5D0MSI6-F1
#
_entry.id   AF-A0A5D0MSI6-F1
#
_cell.length_a   1.000
_cell.length_b   1.000
_cell.length_c   1.000
_cell.angle_alpha   90.00
_cell.angle_beta   90.00
_cell.angle_gamma   90.00
#
_symmetry.space_group_name_H-M   'P 1'
#
loop_
_entity.id
_entity.type
_entity.pdbx_description
1 polymer ?
#
loop_
_entity_poly.entity_id
_entity_poly.type
_entity_poly.pdbx_seq_one_letter_code
_entity_poly.pdbx_strand_id
1 'polypeptide(L)' 'LGLFQQRPSSGWGTPEQITDPEYSTLAFLKGLKQVDGWQDMPLTEAAQTVQVSAYPDAYAQWEQQAADIVAHNWNS' A
#
# COMPACT_ATOMS: atom_id res chain seq x y z
N LEU A 1 12.67 2.09 6.19
CA LEU A 1 13.05 3.31 5.47
C LEU A 1 12.44 3.16 4.09
N GLY A 2 11.29 3.78 3.91
CA GLY A 2 10.44 3.74 2.73
C GLY A 2 9.01 4.12 3.13
N LEU A 3 8.31 4.93 2.32
CA LEU A 3 7.00 5.51 2.69
C LEU A 3 5.94 4.46 3.06
N PHE A 4 6.01 3.28 2.43
CA PHE A 4 5.09 2.17 2.65
C PHE A 4 5.77 0.96 3.31
N GLN A 5 6.70 1.21 4.23
CA GLN A 5 7.55 0.16 4.85
C GLN A 5 8.38 -0.66 3.85
N GLN A 6 8.54 -0.18 2.63
CA GLN A 6 9.36 -0.78 1.58
C GLN A 6 10.83 -0.86 2.02
N ARG A 7 11.53 -1.92 1.58
CA ARG A 7 12.94 -2.16 1.91
C ARG A 7 13.70 -2.69 0.70
N PRO A 8 14.96 -2.24 0.47
CA PRO A 8 15.78 -2.77 -0.61
C PRO A 8 16.03 -4.26 -0.49
N SER A 9 16.22 -4.74 0.75
CA SER A 9 16.39 -6.16 1.07
C SER A 9 15.23 -7.05 0.63
N SER A 10 14.05 -6.46 0.40
CA SER A 10 12.83 -7.15 -0.01
C SER A 10 12.49 -6.88 -1.49
N GLY A 11 13.44 -6.35 -2.27
CA GLY A 11 13.29 -6.17 -3.72
C GLY A 11 12.53 -4.91 -4.15
N TRP A 12 12.22 -4.00 -3.23
CA TRP A 12 11.41 -2.81 -3.52
C TRP A 12 12.14 -1.67 -4.26
N GLY A 13 13.45 -1.77 -4.46
CA GLY A 13 14.26 -0.71 -5.08
C GLY A 13 15.42 -0.25 -4.18
N THR A 14 16.17 0.76 -4.64
CA THR A 14 17.26 1.36 -3.85
C THR A 14 16.73 2.22 -2.70
N PRO A 15 17.56 2.57 -1.69
CA PRO A 15 17.16 3.49 -0.63
C PRO A 15 16.60 4.82 -1.14
N GLU A 16 17.17 5.38 -2.20
CA GLU A 16 16.72 6.64 -2.81
C GLU A 16 15.35 6.47 -3.45
N GLN A 17 15.14 5.38 -4.19
CA GLN A 17 13.88 5.05 -4.84
C GLN A 17 12.74 4.89 -3.84
N ILE A 18 12.93 4.11 -2.77
CA ILE A 18 11.87 3.84 -1.79
C ILE A 18 11.58 5.04 -0.86
N THR A 19 12.42 6.08 -0.86
CA THR A 19 12.13 7.36 -0.20
C THR A 19 11.43 8.36 -1.11
N ASP A 20 11.45 8.13 -2.42
CA ASP A 20 10.71 8.94 -3.38
C ASP A 20 9.22 8.52 -3.37
N PRO A 21 8.29 9.47 -3.12
CA PRO A 21 6.88 9.15 -2.98
C PRO A 21 6.23 8.68 -4.29
N GLU A 22 6.66 9.19 -5.44
CA GLU A 22 6.13 8.79 -6.74
C GLU A 22 6.53 7.35 -7.04
N TYR A 23 7.83 7.04 -6.96
CA TYR A 23 8.35 5.69 -7.14
C TYR A 23 7.69 4.70 -6.18
N SER A 24 7.66 5.03 -4.90
CA SER A 24 7.13 4.13 -3.86
C SER A 24 5.67 3.79 -4.11
N THR A 25 4.87 4.80 -4.52
CA THR A 25 3.44 4.65 -4.84
C THR A 25 3.25 3.81 -6.10
N LEU A 26 3.97 4.12 -7.17
CA LEU A 26 3.88 3.39 -8.43
C LEU A 26 4.32 1.93 -8.29
N ALA A 27 5.36 1.65 -7.48
CA ALA A 27 5.81 0.29 -7.20
C ALA A 27 4.70 -0.53 -6.52
N PHE A 28 4.03 0.04 -5.51
CA PHE A 28 2.90 -0.62 -4.84
C PHE A 28 1.73 -0.84 -5.80
N LEU A 29 1.29 0.19 -6.53
CA LEU A 29 0.17 0.08 -7.47
C LEU A 29 0.46 -0.91 -8.60
N LYS A 30 1.71 -0.98 -9.07
CA LYS A 30 2.13 -1.98 -10.07
C LYS A 30 2.00 -3.39 -9.52
N GLY A 31 2.40 -3.62 -8.27
CA GLY A 31 2.19 -4.91 -7.60
C GLY A 31 0.72 -5.25 -7.43
N LEU A 32 -0.09 -4.29 -6.98
CA LEU A 32 -1.54 -4.48 -6.78
C LEU A 32 -2.26 -4.87 -8.08
N LYS A 33 -1.93 -4.21 -9.20
CA LYS A 33 -2.53 -4.54 -10.52
C LYS A 33 -2.19 -5.95 -11.03
N GLN A 34 -1.24 -6.64 -10.40
CA GLN A 34 -0.89 -8.04 -10.72
C GLN A 34 -1.59 -9.05 -9.82
N VAL A 35 -2.33 -8.60 -8.80
CA VAL A 35 -3.12 -9.47 -7.92
C VAL A 35 -4.49 -9.69 -8.56
N ASP A 36 -4.78 -10.91 -9.01
CA ASP A 36 -6.09 -11.23 -9.59
C ASP A 36 -7.22 -11.02 -8.57
N GLY A 37 -8.28 -10.31 -8.96
CA GLY A 37 -9.45 -10.07 -8.11
C GLY A 37 -9.23 -9.08 -6.96
N TRP A 38 -8.15 -8.30 -6.97
CA TRP A 38 -7.82 -7.37 -5.88
C TRP A 38 -8.94 -6.34 -5.58
N GLN A 39 -9.77 -6.01 -6.56
CA GLN A 39 -10.88 -5.06 -6.40
C GLN A 39 -12.00 -5.59 -5.51
N ASP A 40 -12.15 -6.91 -5.42
CA ASP A 40 -13.20 -7.56 -4.63
C ASP A 40 -12.69 -8.03 -3.26
N MET A 41 -11.39 -7.87 -2.99
CA MET A 41 -10.77 -8.21 -1.71
C MET A 41 -11.01 -7.13 -0.66
N PRO A 42 -11.06 -7.49 0.63
CA PRO A 42 -10.87 -6.52 1.70
C PRO A 42 -9.58 -5.71 1.47
N LEU A 43 -9.61 -4.41 1.77
CA LEU A 43 -8.49 -3.50 1.46
C LEU A 43 -7.18 -3.98 2.09
N THR A 44 -7.24 -4.50 3.32
CA THR A 44 -6.06 -5.04 4.01
C THR A 44 -5.54 -6.32 3.37
N GLU A 45 -6.39 -7.20 2.88
CA GLU A 45 -5.98 -8.43 2.19
C GLU A 45 -5.31 -8.11 0.84
N ALA A 46 -5.89 -7.19 0.07
CA ALA A 46 -5.30 -6.75 -1.19
C ALA A 46 -3.91 -6.11 -0.97
N ALA A 47 -3.80 -5.21 0.00
CA ALA A 47 -2.54 -4.56 0.35
C ALA A 47 -1.50 -5.54 0.91
N GLN A 48 -1.93 -6.48 1.75
CA GLN A 48 -1.06 -7.51 2.33
C GLN A 48 -0.54 -8.49 1.27
N THR A 49 -1.36 -8.82 0.25
CA THR A 49 -0.91 -9.66 -0.87
C THR A 49 0.26 -9.04 -1.62
N VAL A 50 0.32 -7.70 -1.67
CA VAL A 50 1.40 -6.94 -2.30
C VAL A 50 2.59 -6.76 -1.36
N GLN A 51 2.35 -6.36 -0.10
CA GLN A 51 3.43 -5.96 0.82
C GLN A 51 4.06 -7.13 1.59
N VAL A 52 3.29 -8.19 1.82
CA VAL A 52 3.69 -9.39 2.58
C VAL A 52 4.35 -9.01 3.91
N SER A 53 3.65 -8.21 4.71
CA SER A 53 4.13 -7.77 6.02
C SER A 53 3.98 -8.85 7.09
N ALA A 54 4.65 -8.71 8.23
CA ALA A 54 4.48 -9.60 9.38
C ALA A 54 3.14 -9.39 10.13
N TYR A 55 2.35 -8.37 9.76
CA TYR A 55 1.15 -7.95 10.50
C TYR A 55 0.00 -7.66 9.52
N PRO A 56 -0.65 -8.70 8.96
CA PRO A 56 -1.64 -8.55 7.90
C PRO A 56 -2.81 -7.64 8.26
N ASP A 57 -3.22 -7.64 9.54
CA ASP A 57 -4.42 -6.93 9.99
C ASP A 57 -4.13 -5.62 10.74
N ALA A 58 -2.86 -5.26 10.93
CA ALA A 58 -2.50 -4.11 11.79
C ALA A 58 -3.13 -2.79 11.33
N TYR A 59 -3.44 -2.68 10.03
CA TYR A 59 -4.03 -1.51 9.43
C TYR A 59 -5.56 -1.56 9.25
N ALA A 60 -6.20 -2.71 9.49
CA ALA A 60 -7.64 -2.88 9.29
C ALA A 60 -8.46 -1.88 10.13
N GLN A 61 -8.01 -1.62 11.36
CA GLN A 61 -8.66 -0.67 12.27
C GLN A 61 -8.72 0.77 11.73
N TRP A 62 -7.85 1.14 10.79
CA TRP A 62 -7.75 2.49 10.24
C TRP A 62 -8.51 2.66 8.92
N GLU A 63 -9.05 1.58 8.34
CA GLU A 63 -9.67 1.59 7.01
C GLU A 63 -10.83 2.58 6.91
N GLN A 64 -11.78 2.52 7.85
CA GLN A 64 -12.93 3.43 7.86
C GLN A 64 -12.50 4.89 8.00
N GLN A 65 -11.56 5.17 8.90
CA GLN A 65 -11.08 6.54 9.10
C GLN A 65 -10.39 7.09 7.84
N ALA A 66 -9.61 6.25 7.16
CA ALA A 66 -8.97 6.64 5.90
C ALA A 66 -10.01 6.89 4.80
N ALA A 67 -11.04 6.05 4.69
CA ALA A 67 -12.14 6.22 3.75
C ALA A 67 -12.89 7.54 3.98
N ASP A 68 -13.18 7.88 5.25
CA ASP A 68 -13.85 9.12 5.62
C ASP A 68 -13.00 10.35 5.25
N ILE A 69 -11.68 10.30 5.49
CA ILE A 69 -10.75 11.38 5.11
C ILE A 69 -10.74 11.56 3.59
N VAL A 70 -10.64 10.49 2.80
CA VAL A 70 -10.65 10.58 1.34
C VAL A 70 -11.98 11.14 0.85
N ALA A 71 -13.10 10.64 1.36
CA ALA A 71 -14.42 11.11 0.98
C ALA A 71 -14.62 12.60 1.29
N HIS A 72 -14.08 13.08 2.41
CA HIS A 72 -14.13 14.50 2.78
C HIS A 72 -13.28 15.38 1.85
N ASN A 73 -12.05 14.96 1.54
CA ASN A 73 -11.11 15.79 0.78
C ASN A 73 -11.31 15.73 -0.75
N TRP A 74 -11.89 14.65 -1.26
CA TRP A 74 -12.07 14.44 -2.70
C TRP A 74 -13.39 14.99 -3.25
N ASN A 75 -14.42 15.11 -2.39
CA ASN A 75 -15.73 15.65 -2.77
C ASN A 75 -15.89 17.15 -2.42
N SER A 76 -14.81 17.81 -2.01
CA SER A 76 -14.77 19.26 -1.69
C SER A 76 -14.32 20.10 -2.86
#